data_AF-A0A093Q0D4-F1
#
_entry.id   AF-A0A093Q0D4-F1
#
_cell.length_a   1.000
_cell.length_b   1.000
_cell.length_c   1.000
_cell.angle_alpha   90.00
_cell.angle_beta   90.00
_cell.angle_gamma   90.00
#
_symmetry.space_group_name_H-M   'P 1'
#
loop_
_entity.id
_entity.type
_entity.pdbx_description
1 polymer ?
#
loop_
_entity_poly.entity_id
_entity_poly.type
_entity_poly.pdbx_seq_one_letter_code
_entity_poly.pdbx_strand_id
1 'polypeptide(L)'
;GTPGIKILMPALSPTMEEGNIVKWLKKEGETVNVGDALCEIETDKAVVTMESSEEGILAKILLDEGSKNVRLGSLIGLLVEEGQDWKQVEIPAADSDPSSLAPPPPARPSAPASPSVAAPPKLEPQPGKLQVRLSPAARNILETHGLDPSNVTPTGPRGIFTKEDALKLLQEKQKGKPTELKPMVSPAPLQPAAVPSASPATAAYPRPAVPPVSTPGQPAALGTFTEIPASNIRRVIAKRLTESKTTIPHAYAAADCNIDAVLKLRKQLAKDDIKVSVNDFIIKATAVTLKQMPDVNVTWDGEGCRQLQSIDISIAVATDRGLITPIIKDVAAKGIQEIAASAKALAKKARDGKLLPEEYQGGSFSISNLGMFGISGFTAVINPPQACILAVGRARPELRIVEDEEGNEKLEQHQRMTVTLSSDGRVVDDELASKFLETLKANIENPIRLAL
;
A
#
# COMPACT_ATOMS: atom_id res chain seq x y z
N GLY A 1 -45.17 0.20 19.48
CA GLY A 1 -44.63 1.55 19.74
C GLY A 1 -44.85 2.45 18.54
N THR A 2 -44.68 3.74 18.71
CA THR A 2 -44.79 4.74 17.64
C THR A 2 -43.70 4.49 16.57
N PRO A 3 -44.03 4.46 15.27
CA PRO A 3 -43.01 4.27 14.24
C PRO A 3 -42.13 5.52 14.15
N GLY A 4 -40.86 5.39 14.58
CA GLY A 4 -39.87 6.45 14.41
C GLY A 4 -39.31 6.45 12.98
N ILE A 5 -39.14 7.65 12.42
CA ILE A 5 -38.39 7.90 11.20
C ILE A 5 -36.92 7.55 11.46
N LYS A 6 -36.34 6.71 10.61
CA LYS A 6 -34.96 6.25 10.73
C LYS A 6 -34.00 7.27 10.14
N ILE A 7 -33.16 7.88 10.97
CA ILE A 7 -32.05 8.69 10.49
C ILE A 7 -30.90 7.74 10.20
N LEU A 8 -30.52 7.63 8.92
CA LEU A 8 -29.40 6.80 8.47
C LEU A 8 -28.17 7.67 8.19
N MET A 9 -26.98 7.09 8.30
CA MET A 9 -25.72 7.74 7.92
C MET A 9 -25.71 8.04 6.41
N PRO A 10 -25.74 9.33 5.99
CA PRO A 10 -25.81 9.68 4.58
C PRO A 10 -24.43 9.67 3.91
N ALA A 11 -24.41 9.51 2.59
CA ALA A 11 -23.19 9.64 1.80
C ALA A 11 -22.88 11.12 1.56
N LEU A 12 -22.02 11.71 2.40
CA LEU A 12 -21.60 13.12 2.27
C LEU A 12 -20.41 13.32 1.33
N SER A 13 -19.85 12.23 0.77
CA SER A 13 -18.79 12.26 -0.23
C SER A 13 -18.93 11.04 -1.17
N PRO A 14 -18.70 11.18 -2.49
CA PRO A 14 -18.84 10.09 -3.45
C PRO A 14 -17.81 8.95 -3.26
N THR A 15 -16.81 9.14 -2.40
CA THR A 15 -15.82 8.11 -2.03
C THR A 15 -16.00 7.57 -0.61
N MET A 16 -17.09 7.95 0.07
CA MET A 16 -17.34 7.61 1.47
C MET A 16 -17.95 6.21 1.57
N GLU A 17 -17.37 5.35 2.42
CA GLU A 17 -17.97 4.07 2.83
C GLU A 17 -18.31 4.06 4.34
N GLU A 18 -17.62 4.91 5.12
CA GLU A 18 -17.77 5.09 6.56
C GLU A 18 -17.50 6.55 6.96
N GLY A 19 -18.07 7.01 8.08
CA GLY A 19 -17.90 8.36 8.63
C GLY A 19 -17.86 8.39 10.16
N ASN A 20 -17.32 9.46 10.74
CA ASN A 20 -17.29 9.65 12.20
C ASN A 20 -18.23 10.79 12.61
N ILE A 21 -18.99 10.61 13.68
CA ILE A 21 -19.82 11.69 14.25
C ILE A 21 -18.94 12.48 15.23
N VAL A 22 -18.60 13.71 14.87
CA VAL A 22 -17.73 14.58 15.68
C VAL A 22 -18.51 15.19 16.83
N LYS A 23 -19.71 15.70 16.55
CA LYS A 23 -20.53 16.43 17.52
C LYS A 23 -21.99 16.50 17.08
N TRP A 24 -22.92 16.28 18.01
CA TRP A 24 -24.34 16.53 17.79
C TRP A 24 -24.66 18.01 18.06
N LEU A 25 -25.39 18.63 17.15
CA LEU A 25 -25.84 20.03 17.28
C LEU A 25 -27.25 20.08 17.91
N LYS A 26 -28.01 18.99 17.78
CA LYS A 26 -29.37 18.82 18.31
C LYS A 26 -29.41 17.76 19.41
N LYS A 27 -30.25 18.00 20.42
CA LYS A 27 -30.42 17.08 21.57
C LYS A 27 -31.70 16.26 21.46
N GLU A 28 -31.75 15.15 22.19
CA GLU A 28 -32.96 14.36 22.34
C GLU A 28 -34.13 15.22 22.88
N GLY A 29 -35.27 15.18 22.20
CA GLY A 29 -36.47 15.96 22.49
C GLY A 29 -36.57 17.31 21.76
N GLU A 30 -35.61 17.67 20.90
CA GLU A 30 -35.61 18.93 20.17
C GLU A 30 -36.35 18.82 18.81
N THR A 31 -37.13 19.85 18.46
CA THR A 31 -37.78 19.95 17.15
C THR A 31 -36.73 20.26 16.07
N VAL A 32 -36.78 19.49 14.99
CA VAL A 32 -35.92 19.56 13.82
C VAL A 32 -36.79 19.84 12.61
N ASN A 33 -36.44 20.87 11.83
CA ASN A 33 -37.07 21.18 10.56
C ASN A 33 -36.20 20.67 9.40
N VAL A 34 -36.80 20.53 8.21
CA VAL A 34 -36.05 20.24 6.98
C VAL A 34 -34.99 21.32 6.73
N GLY A 35 -33.74 20.90 6.54
CA GLY A 35 -32.58 21.79 6.36
C GLY A 35 -31.87 22.23 7.65
N ASP A 36 -32.34 21.80 8.83
CA ASP A 36 -31.66 22.13 10.09
C ASP A 36 -30.44 21.24 10.34
N ALA A 37 -29.39 21.80 10.94
CA ALA A 37 -28.12 21.11 11.15
C ALA A 37 -28.23 20.13 12.34
N LEU A 38 -28.10 18.82 12.06
CA LEU A 38 -28.26 17.74 13.03
C LEU A 38 -26.96 17.43 13.77
N CYS A 39 -25.88 17.17 13.04
CA CYS A 39 -24.57 16.85 13.61
C CYS A 39 -23.43 17.11 12.61
N GLU A 40 -22.22 17.25 13.14
CA GLU A 40 -21.00 17.37 12.37
C GLU A 40 -20.40 15.98 12.12
N ILE A 41 -20.20 15.63 10.86
CA ILE A 41 -19.67 14.34 10.43
C ILE A 41 -18.29 14.56 9.82
N GLU A 42 -17.27 13.94 10.40
CA GLU A 42 -15.93 13.86 9.83
C GLU A 42 -15.92 12.75 8.78
N THR A 43 -15.73 13.17 7.53
CA THR A 43 -15.55 12.30 6.38
C THR A 43 -14.06 12.07 6.08
N ASP A 44 -13.77 11.30 5.03
CA ASP A 44 -12.42 11.06 4.52
C ASP A 44 -11.66 12.34 4.11
N LYS A 45 -12.38 13.44 3.87
CA LYS A 45 -11.83 14.68 3.28
C LYS A 45 -12.03 15.94 4.13
N ALA A 46 -13.13 16.04 4.89
CA ALA A 46 -13.46 17.21 5.69
C ALA A 46 -14.50 16.90 6.78
N VAL A 47 -14.63 17.79 7.76
CA VAL A 47 -15.81 17.82 8.65
C VAL A 47 -16.92 18.54 7.90
N VAL A 48 -18.04 17.85 7.69
CA VAL A 48 -19.20 18.34 6.96
C VAL A 48 -20.41 18.26 7.88
N THR A 49 -21.21 19.32 7.90
CA THR A 49 -22.45 19.36 8.69
C THR A 49 -23.54 18.60 7.95
N MET A 50 -24.19 17.67 8.64
CA MET A 50 -25.35 16.94 8.14
C MET A 50 -26.61 17.74 8.44
N GLU A 51 -27.43 17.96 7.42
CA GLU A 51 -28.73 18.62 7.51
C GLU A 51 -29.86 17.58 7.57
N SER A 52 -30.96 17.90 8.26
CA SER A 52 -32.13 17.03 8.31
C SER A 52 -32.88 17.04 6.98
N SER A 53 -33.20 15.86 6.46
CA SER A 53 -34.06 15.72 5.28
C SER A 53 -35.55 15.66 5.63
N GLU A 54 -35.88 15.46 6.91
CA GLU A 54 -37.24 15.25 7.41
C GLU A 54 -37.52 16.13 8.64
N GLU A 55 -38.79 16.49 8.85
CA GLU A 55 -39.25 17.27 10.00
C GLU A 55 -39.73 16.36 11.13
N GLY A 56 -39.46 16.75 12.39
CA GLY A 56 -39.89 15.99 13.55
C GLY A 56 -39.09 16.28 14.82
N ILE A 57 -39.35 15.54 15.88
CA ILE A 57 -38.66 15.63 17.17
C ILE A 57 -37.58 14.54 17.21
N LEU A 58 -36.32 14.91 17.54
CA LEU A 58 -35.23 13.95 17.70
C LEU A 58 -35.49 13.07 18.93
N ALA A 59 -36.03 11.87 18.76
CA ALA A 59 -36.53 11.07 19.87
C ALA A 59 -35.43 10.31 20.62
N LYS A 60 -34.43 9.78 19.90
CA LYS A 60 -33.30 9.06 20.51
C LYS A 60 -32.08 9.05 19.61
N ILE A 61 -30.92 9.34 20.18
CA ILE A 61 -29.62 9.20 19.52
C ILE A 61 -29.11 7.79 19.80
N LEU A 62 -28.82 7.01 18.75
CA LEU A 62 -28.33 5.63 18.89
C LEU A 62 -26.80 5.55 18.83
N LEU A 63 -26.15 6.58 18.29
CA LEU A 63 -24.70 6.71 18.22
C LEU A 63 -24.27 8.04 18.86
N ASP A 64 -23.62 7.92 20.01
CA ASP A 64 -23.16 9.06 20.80
C ASP A 64 -22.12 9.91 20.06
N GLU A 65 -21.94 11.14 20.55
CA GLU A 65 -20.87 12.06 20.11
C GLU A 65 -19.50 11.36 20.17
N GLY A 66 -18.72 11.44 19.08
CA GLY A 66 -17.41 10.81 18.99
C GLY A 66 -17.44 9.36 18.48
N SER A 67 -18.59 8.83 18.04
CA SER A 67 -18.70 7.52 17.40
C SER A 67 -17.88 7.44 16.10
N LYS A 68 -16.99 6.44 16.02
CA LYS A 68 -16.01 6.26 14.92
C LYS A 68 -16.38 5.08 14.02
N ASN A 69 -16.09 5.20 12.73
CA ASN A 69 -16.29 4.17 11.69
C ASN A 69 -17.76 3.74 11.52
N VAL A 70 -18.68 4.70 11.48
CA VAL A 70 -20.10 4.43 11.21
C VAL A 70 -20.28 4.21 9.71
N ARG A 71 -20.70 3.01 9.29
CA ARG A 71 -20.91 2.68 7.87
C ARG A 71 -22.06 3.46 7.26
N LEU A 72 -21.98 3.75 5.96
CA LEU A 72 -23.12 4.29 5.22
C LEU A 72 -24.37 3.43 5.41
N GLY A 73 -25.53 4.08 5.57
CA GLY A 73 -26.81 3.40 5.81
C GLY A 73 -26.99 2.84 7.22
N SER A 74 -26.04 3.04 8.13
CA SER A 74 -26.22 2.68 9.55
C SER A 74 -27.22 3.61 10.22
N LEU A 75 -28.08 3.06 11.09
CA LEU A 75 -29.04 3.83 11.86
C LEU A 75 -28.32 4.68 12.92
N ILE A 76 -28.38 6.00 12.79
CA ILE A 76 -27.70 6.96 13.68
C ILE A 76 -28.64 7.58 14.72
N GLY A 77 -29.94 7.64 14.43
CA GLY A 77 -30.95 8.16 15.35
C GLY A 77 -32.37 7.92 14.86
N LEU A 78 -33.35 8.29 15.70
CA LEU A 78 -34.77 8.16 15.40
C LEU A 78 -35.45 9.54 15.55
N LEU A 79 -36.21 9.95 14.54
CA LEU A 79 -37.10 11.10 14.57
C LEU A 79 -38.55 10.64 14.81
N VAL A 80 -39.38 11.45 15.45
CA VAL A 80 -40.82 11.18 15.70
C VAL A 80 -41.63 12.42 15.26
N GLU A 81 -42.84 12.22 14.73
CA GLU A 81 -43.69 13.34 14.29
C GLU A 81 -44.15 14.25 15.44
N GLU A 82 -44.41 15.52 15.16
CA GLU A 82 -44.89 16.48 16.15
C GLU A 82 -46.23 16.02 16.76
N GLY A 83 -46.24 15.79 18.08
CA GLY A 83 -47.43 15.39 18.84
C GLY A 83 -47.40 13.95 19.39
N GLN A 84 -46.31 13.21 19.22
CA GLN A 84 -46.13 11.85 19.76
C GLN A 84 -45.09 11.80 20.89
N ASP A 85 -45.30 10.90 21.85
CA ASP A 85 -44.55 10.85 23.11
C ASP A 85 -43.14 10.24 22.92
N TRP A 86 -42.11 11.09 22.93
CA TRP A 86 -40.70 10.77 22.68
C TRP A 86 -40.08 9.75 23.66
N LYS A 87 -40.78 9.43 24.77
CA LYS A 87 -40.30 8.49 25.80
C LYS A 87 -40.64 7.02 25.53
N GLN A 88 -41.52 6.71 24.57
CA GLN A 88 -41.89 5.33 24.22
C GLN A 88 -41.69 5.05 22.72
N VAL A 89 -40.46 5.18 22.25
CA VAL A 89 -40.06 4.69 20.92
C VAL A 89 -39.49 3.28 21.06
N GLU A 90 -40.11 2.32 20.38
CA GLU A 90 -39.56 0.97 20.24
C GLU A 90 -38.31 1.05 19.37
N ILE A 91 -37.16 0.68 19.94
CA ILE A 91 -35.92 0.44 19.19
C ILE A 91 -36.17 -0.84 18.38
N PRO A 92 -36.22 -0.81 17.04
CA PRO A 92 -36.21 -2.05 16.28
C PRO A 92 -34.87 -2.73 16.54
N ALA A 93 -34.91 -3.98 17.01
CA ALA A 93 -33.72 -4.81 17.12
C ALA A 93 -32.99 -4.84 15.77
N ALA A 94 -31.67 -4.76 15.83
CA ALA A 94 -30.76 -4.76 14.70
C ALA A 94 -31.05 -5.92 13.72
N ASP A 95 -31.52 -5.58 12.52
CA ASP A 95 -31.26 -6.39 11.33
C ASP A 95 -29.82 -6.11 10.89
N SER A 96 -28.90 -6.93 11.40
CA SER A 96 -27.63 -7.18 10.74
C SER A 96 -27.86 -8.14 9.57
N ASP A 97 -27.98 -7.59 8.36
CA ASP A 97 -27.37 -8.05 7.09
C ASP A 97 -28.19 -7.64 5.85
N PRO A 98 -27.65 -6.85 4.90
CA PRO A 98 -28.15 -6.79 3.54
C PRO A 98 -27.31 -7.74 2.66
N SER A 99 -27.55 -9.05 2.73
CA SER A 99 -27.10 -9.98 1.68
C SER A 99 -27.84 -11.32 1.74
N SER A 100 -29.10 -11.33 1.27
CA SER A 100 -29.70 -12.45 0.52
C SER A 100 -31.14 -12.11 0.14
N LEU A 101 -31.32 -11.39 -0.97
CA LEU A 101 -32.54 -11.42 -1.75
C LEU A 101 -32.16 -11.72 -3.19
N ALA A 102 -31.93 -13.00 -3.47
CA ALA A 102 -31.98 -13.53 -4.83
C ALA A 102 -33.41 -14.03 -5.11
N PRO A 103 -33.97 -13.76 -6.31
CA PRO A 103 -35.38 -14.01 -6.63
C PRO A 103 -35.70 -15.51 -6.79
N PRO A 104 -36.96 -15.93 -6.60
CA PRO A 104 -37.37 -17.32 -6.78
C PRO A 104 -37.29 -17.74 -8.27
N PRO A 105 -36.86 -18.97 -8.57
CA PRO A 105 -36.74 -19.44 -9.95
C PRO A 105 -38.11 -19.65 -10.60
N PRO A 106 -38.28 -19.34 -11.90
CA PRO A 106 -39.55 -19.53 -12.60
C PRO A 106 -39.79 -21.01 -12.94
N ALA A 107 -41.00 -21.47 -12.70
CA ALA A 107 -41.52 -22.76 -13.18
C ALA A 107 -41.52 -22.80 -14.72
N ARG A 108 -41.10 -23.93 -15.31
CA ARG A 108 -41.26 -24.21 -16.75
C ARG A 108 -42.05 -25.51 -17.00
N PRO A 109 -42.73 -25.59 -18.14
CA PRO A 109 -43.74 -26.61 -18.47
C PRO A 109 -43.13 -27.85 -19.17
N SER A 110 -43.99 -28.85 -19.37
CA SER A 110 -43.74 -30.23 -19.81
C SER A 110 -43.64 -30.47 -21.34
N ALA A 111 -42.80 -31.48 -21.69
CA ALA A 111 -42.75 -32.39 -22.87
C ALA A 111 -42.28 -31.85 -24.26
N PRO A 112 -41.74 -32.68 -25.21
CA PRO A 112 -41.62 -34.16 -25.33
C PRO A 112 -40.21 -34.71 -25.72
N ALA A 113 -40.13 -35.94 -26.27
CA ALA A 113 -39.09 -36.99 -26.14
C ALA A 113 -37.99 -37.17 -27.22
N SER A 114 -36.85 -37.76 -26.79
CA SER A 114 -35.86 -38.67 -27.47
C SER A 114 -34.90 -38.14 -28.58
N PRO A 115 -33.74 -38.79 -28.91
CA PRO A 115 -33.11 -40.02 -28.40
C PRO A 115 -31.60 -39.93 -27.98
N SER A 116 -31.13 -41.07 -27.46
CA SER A 116 -29.81 -41.50 -26.95
C SER A 116 -28.55 -41.21 -27.79
N VAL A 117 -27.44 -40.79 -27.14
CA VAL A 117 -26.05 -41.20 -27.42
C VAL A 117 -25.24 -41.25 -26.10
N ALA A 118 -24.38 -42.27 -25.98
CA ALA A 118 -23.72 -42.79 -24.79
C ALA A 118 -22.64 -41.91 -24.13
N ALA A 119 -22.52 -42.04 -22.80
CA ALA A 119 -21.42 -41.55 -21.97
C ALA A 119 -20.37 -42.66 -21.71
N PRO A 120 -19.06 -42.33 -21.57
CA PRO A 120 -18.08 -43.24 -21.00
C PRO A 120 -18.20 -43.33 -19.46
N PRO A 121 -17.81 -44.45 -18.83
CA PRO A 121 -18.19 -44.76 -17.46
C PRO A 121 -17.34 -44.02 -16.41
N LYS A 122 -18.04 -43.64 -15.34
CA LYS A 122 -17.51 -43.20 -14.06
C LYS A 122 -17.09 -44.42 -13.25
N LEU A 123 -15.80 -44.52 -12.91
CA LEU A 123 -15.27 -45.54 -12.00
C LEU A 123 -15.65 -45.21 -10.55
N GLU A 124 -16.45 -46.09 -9.94
CA GLU A 124 -16.60 -46.18 -8.48
C GLU A 124 -15.31 -46.73 -7.83
N PRO A 125 -14.99 -46.32 -6.58
CA PRO A 125 -13.83 -46.83 -5.85
C PRO A 125 -14.14 -48.18 -5.18
N GLN A 126 -13.20 -49.11 -5.28
CA GLN A 126 -13.20 -50.37 -4.52
C GLN A 126 -12.93 -50.15 -3.02
N PRO A 127 -13.54 -50.94 -2.11
CA PRO A 127 -13.23 -50.92 -0.69
C PRO A 127 -11.98 -51.76 -0.42
N GLY A 128 -10.93 -51.17 0.16
CA GLY A 128 -9.77 -51.97 0.59
C GLY A 128 -8.40 -51.31 0.75
N LYS A 129 -8.25 -49.98 0.70
CA LYS A 129 -6.98 -49.32 1.10
C LYS A 129 -7.25 -48.06 1.93
N LEU A 130 -6.69 -48.01 3.14
CA LEU A 130 -6.66 -46.83 3.99
C LEU A 130 -5.88 -45.71 3.28
N GLN A 131 -6.58 -44.73 2.72
CA GLN A 131 -5.94 -43.55 2.15
C GLN A 131 -5.54 -42.59 3.27
N VAL A 132 -4.26 -42.59 3.63
CA VAL A 132 -3.67 -41.62 4.55
C VAL A 132 -3.72 -40.23 3.90
N ARG A 133 -4.30 -39.23 4.59
CA ARG A 133 -4.34 -37.85 4.10
C ARG A 133 -2.95 -37.22 4.22
N LEU A 134 -2.35 -36.82 3.10
CA LEU A 134 -0.97 -36.29 3.02
C LEU A 134 -0.96 -34.77 2.84
N SER A 135 -0.07 -34.07 3.54
CA SER A 135 0.19 -32.64 3.30
C SER A 135 0.97 -32.42 1.98
N PRO A 136 0.84 -31.26 1.30
CA PRO A 136 1.52 -31.00 0.03
C PRO A 136 3.05 -31.13 0.11
N ALA A 137 3.66 -30.67 1.20
CA ALA A 137 5.10 -30.79 1.43
C ALA A 137 5.54 -32.23 1.70
N ALA A 138 4.73 -33.02 2.42
CA ALA A 138 5.02 -34.43 2.66
C ALA A 138 4.90 -35.27 1.39
N ARG A 139 3.91 -34.99 0.54
CA ARG A 139 3.72 -35.67 -0.76
C ARG A 139 4.95 -35.50 -1.65
N ASN A 140 5.48 -34.27 -1.76
CA ASN A 140 6.67 -34.00 -2.55
C ASN A 140 7.90 -34.78 -2.06
N ILE A 141 8.11 -34.88 -0.74
CA ILE A 141 9.25 -35.62 -0.16
C ILE A 141 9.12 -37.13 -0.38
N LEU A 142 7.91 -37.68 -0.24
CA LEU A 142 7.66 -39.12 -0.44
C LEU A 142 7.79 -39.52 -1.92
N GLU A 143 7.32 -38.69 -2.85
CA GLU A 143 7.46 -38.91 -4.30
C GLU A 143 8.92 -38.80 -4.76
N THR A 144 9.65 -37.79 -4.26
CA THR A 144 11.07 -37.57 -4.62
C THR A 144 11.97 -38.71 -4.15
N HIS A 145 11.63 -39.37 -3.03
CA HIS A 145 12.47 -40.41 -2.43
C HIS A 145 11.87 -41.83 -2.49
N GLY A 146 10.73 -42.00 -3.18
CA GLY A 146 10.07 -43.29 -3.37
C GLY A 146 9.75 -44.00 -2.05
N LEU A 147 9.05 -43.31 -1.15
CA LEU A 147 8.71 -43.80 0.19
C LEU A 147 7.20 -44.02 0.34
N ASP A 148 6.82 -45.17 0.89
CA ASP A 148 5.42 -45.52 1.15
C ASP A 148 4.98 -45.09 2.57
N PRO A 149 3.89 -44.33 2.71
CA PRO A 149 3.41 -43.81 4.01
C PRO A 149 2.60 -44.83 4.83
N SER A 150 2.36 -46.03 4.31
CA SER A 150 1.41 -47.00 4.88
C SER A 150 1.79 -47.54 6.27
N ASN A 151 3.07 -47.43 6.66
CA ASN A 151 3.60 -48.01 7.90
C ASN A 151 3.84 -47.00 9.02
N VAL A 152 3.49 -45.72 8.83
CA VAL A 152 3.76 -44.68 9.84
C VAL A 152 2.50 -43.93 10.23
N THR A 153 2.29 -43.84 11.55
CA THR A 153 1.16 -43.14 12.15
C THR A 153 1.32 -41.62 11.92
N PRO A 154 0.34 -40.95 11.28
CA PRO A 154 0.41 -39.52 11.01
C PRO A 154 0.27 -38.68 12.29
N THR A 155 1.17 -37.71 12.49
CA THR A 155 1.23 -36.90 13.72
C THR A 155 0.49 -35.55 13.60
N GLY A 156 -0.02 -35.20 12.42
CA GLY A 156 -0.61 -33.87 12.16
C GLY A 156 -2.06 -33.69 12.63
N PRO A 157 -2.55 -32.42 12.68
CA PRO A 157 -3.93 -32.11 13.03
C PRO A 157 -4.92 -32.85 12.10
N ARG A 158 -5.93 -33.51 12.70
CA ARG A 158 -6.90 -34.37 11.98
C ARG A 158 -6.29 -35.60 11.27
N GLY A 159 -5.15 -36.11 11.75
CA GLY A 159 -4.54 -37.35 11.24
C GLY A 159 -3.86 -37.19 9.87
N ILE A 160 -3.38 -35.98 9.56
CA ILE A 160 -2.67 -35.67 8.32
C ILE A 160 -1.19 -36.00 8.47
N PHE A 161 -0.61 -36.64 7.46
CA PHE A 161 0.81 -36.95 7.40
C PHE A 161 1.62 -35.70 7.04
N THR A 162 2.48 -35.26 7.97
CA THR A 162 3.17 -33.97 7.89
C THR A 162 4.56 -34.09 7.30
N LYS A 163 5.17 -32.93 6.97
CA LYS A 163 6.55 -32.84 6.47
C LYS A 163 7.55 -33.52 7.42
N GLU A 164 7.32 -33.40 8.73
CA GLU A 164 8.19 -33.96 9.77
C GLU A 164 8.13 -35.49 9.79
N ASP A 165 6.95 -36.07 9.56
CA ASP A 165 6.77 -37.53 9.48
C ASP A 165 7.49 -38.10 8.24
N ALA A 166 7.45 -37.39 7.11
CA ALA A 166 8.17 -37.77 5.89
C ALA A 166 9.70 -37.73 6.06
N LEU A 167 10.21 -36.75 6.82
CA LEU A 167 11.63 -36.61 7.11
C LEU A 167 12.13 -37.68 8.09
N LYS A 168 11.32 -38.08 9.07
CA LYS A 168 11.65 -39.19 9.98
C LYS A 168 11.75 -40.52 9.24
N LEU A 169 10.82 -40.80 8.33
CA LEU A 169 10.89 -41.98 7.45
C LEU A 169 12.15 -42.01 6.58
N LEU A 170 12.55 -40.85 6.05
CA LEU A 170 13.78 -40.72 5.26
C LEU A 170 15.02 -41.01 6.11
N GLN A 171 15.06 -40.53 7.36
CA GLN A 171 16.17 -40.77 8.29
C GLN A 171 16.26 -42.22 8.76
N GLU A 172 15.13 -42.89 9.01
CA GLU A 172 15.10 -44.32 9.37
C GLU A 172 15.62 -45.21 8.24
N LYS A 173 15.26 -44.89 6.98
CA LYS A 173 15.78 -45.61 5.80
C LYS A 173 17.28 -45.40 5.60
N GLN A 174 17.81 -44.22 5.97
CA GLN A 174 19.26 -43.95 5.95
C GLN A 174 20.01 -44.69 7.07
N LYS A 175 19.34 -45.02 8.18
CA LYS A 175 19.91 -45.79 9.30
C LYS A 175 19.93 -47.32 9.07
N GLY A 176 19.20 -47.82 8.06
CA GLY A 176 19.00 -49.25 7.79
C GLY A 176 19.90 -49.91 6.75
N LYS A 177 21.07 -49.35 6.41
CA LYS A 177 22.01 -49.94 5.43
C LYS A 177 23.39 -50.19 6.08
N PRO A 178 23.77 -51.44 6.42
CA PRO A 178 25.13 -51.77 6.84
C PRO A 178 26.00 -52.40 5.73
N THR A 179 27.32 -52.23 5.91
CA THR A 179 28.48 -52.90 5.27
C THR A 179 29.00 -52.26 3.96
N GLU A 180 30.26 -51.86 3.77
CA GLU A 180 31.48 -51.68 4.58
C GLU A 180 32.54 -51.05 3.64
N LEU A 181 33.44 -50.17 4.15
CA LEU A 181 34.88 -50.13 3.84
C LEU A 181 35.56 -48.91 4.54
N LYS A 182 36.29 -49.25 5.62
CA LYS A 182 37.45 -48.62 6.29
C LYS A 182 37.65 -47.09 6.35
N PRO A 183 37.81 -46.51 7.57
CA PRO A 183 38.44 -45.21 7.80
C PRO A 183 39.95 -45.32 8.10
N MET A 184 40.73 -44.33 7.64
CA MET A 184 42.14 -44.15 7.98
C MET A 184 42.38 -42.69 8.42
N VAL A 185 42.71 -42.52 9.72
CA VAL A 185 43.72 -41.61 10.30
C VAL A 185 43.37 -40.13 10.64
N SER A 186 43.30 -39.91 11.98
CA SER A 186 43.90 -38.83 12.82
C SER A 186 43.22 -37.43 12.96
N PRO A 187 43.58 -36.63 13.99
CA PRO A 187 43.25 -36.82 15.41
C PRO A 187 42.64 -35.54 16.06
N ALA A 188 42.25 -35.66 17.33
CA ALA A 188 41.55 -34.67 18.14
C ALA A 188 42.32 -33.36 18.43
N PRO A 189 41.61 -32.24 18.66
CA PRO A 189 42.15 -31.09 19.38
C PRO A 189 41.86 -31.12 20.89
N LEU A 190 42.83 -30.56 21.61
CA LEU A 190 42.94 -30.41 23.06
C LEU A 190 42.07 -29.25 23.60
N GLN A 191 41.75 -29.36 24.89
CA GLN A 191 41.02 -28.41 25.74
C GLN A 191 41.69 -27.02 25.84
N PRO A 192 40.95 -26.00 26.30
CA PRO A 192 41.45 -25.23 27.45
C PRO A 192 40.46 -25.01 28.62
N ALA A 193 41.00 -25.24 29.83
CA ALA A 193 40.89 -24.51 31.11
C ALA A 193 39.54 -24.10 31.74
N ALA A 194 39.36 -24.53 33.00
CA ALA A 194 38.48 -23.97 34.04
C ALA A 194 39.04 -22.63 34.57
N VAL A 195 38.32 -21.64 35.13
CA VAL A 195 37.28 -21.54 36.20
C VAL A 195 36.65 -20.09 36.13
N PRO A 196 35.64 -19.63 36.92
CA PRO A 196 34.87 -20.28 37.99
C PRO A 196 33.32 -20.12 37.92
N SER A 197 32.64 -20.90 38.76
CA SER A 197 31.21 -20.91 39.07
C SER A 197 30.56 -19.53 39.28
N ALA A 198 29.40 -19.34 38.64
CA ALA A 198 28.36 -18.42 39.05
C ALA A 198 27.14 -19.21 39.56
N SER A 199 26.56 -18.71 40.65
CA SER A 199 25.39 -19.19 41.42
C SER A 199 24.14 -19.54 40.60
N PRO A 200 23.21 -20.34 41.15
CA PRO A 200 22.13 -20.99 40.40
C PRO A 200 21.10 -20.02 39.81
N ALA A 201 20.69 -20.37 38.59
CA ALA A 201 19.68 -19.69 37.80
C ALA A 201 18.36 -19.51 38.57
N THR A 202 17.92 -18.25 38.68
CA THR A 202 16.54 -17.90 38.98
C THR A 202 15.66 -18.20 37.77
N ALA A 203 14.43 -18.62 38.09
CA ALA A 203 13.44 -19.21 37.20
C ALA A 203 13.31 -18.56 35.81
N ALA A 204 13.31 -19.43 34.79
CA ALA A 204 12.88 -19.10 33.44
C ALA A 204 11.42 -18.63 33.46
N TYR A 205 11.17 -17.37 33.09
CA TYR A 205 9.83 -16.93 32.73
C TYR A 205 9.45 -17.55 31.38
N PRO A 206 8.29 -18.21 31.25
CA PRO A 206 7.81 -18.66 29.96
C PRO A 206 7.49 -17.42 29.10
N ARG A 207 8.13 -17.30 27.94
CA ARG A 207 7.76 -16.29 26.94
C ARG A 207 6.31 -16.58 26.50
N PRO A 208 5.34 -15.65 26.66
CA PRO A 208 3.99 -15.87 26.19
C PRO A 208 3.96 -16.02 24.67
N ALA A 209 3.30 -17.08 24.18
CA ALA A 209 3.18 -17.41 22.75
C ALA A 209 2.13 -16.58 22.00
N VAL A 210 1.58 -15.53 22.64
CA VAL A 210 0.56 -14.65 22.05
C VAL A 210 0.94 -13.21 22.41
N PRO A 211 1.14 -12.29 21.45
CA PRO A 211 1.34 -10.89 21.79
C PRO A 211 0.08 -10.37 22.50
N PRO A 212 0.21 -9.55 23.56
CA PRO A 212 -0.95 -8.93 24.19
C PRO A 212 -1.69 -8.08 23.15
N VAL A 213 -2.96 -8.40 22.92
CA VAL A 213 -3.83 -7.61 22.05
C VAL A 213 -4.25 -6.39 22.85
N SER A 214 -3.84 -5.20 22.41
CA SER A 214 -4.29 -3.94 23.01
C SER A 214 -5.79 -3.75 22.76
N THR A 215 -6.57 -3.65 23.83
CA THR A 215 -7.95 -3.17 23.81
C THR A 215 -7.93 -1.63 23.79
N PRO A 216 -8.45 -0.97 22.73
CA PRO A 216 -8.49 0.49 22.67
C PRO A 216 -9.21 1.08 23.88
N GLY A 217 -8.55 1.97 24.62
CA GLY A 217 -9.16 2.73 25.73
C GLY A 217 -8.87 2.24 27.14
N GLN A 218 -8.11 1.16 27.34
CA GLN A 218 -7.58 0.80 28.67
C GLN A 218 -6.20 1.42 28.89
N PRO A 219 -5.92 2.06 30.05
CA PRO A 219 -4.57 2.50 30.37
C PRO A 219 -3.64 1.28 30.42
N ALA A 220 -2.59 1.28 29.61
CA ALA A 220 -1.54 0.28 29.69
C ALA A 220 -0.97 0.26 31.11
N ALA A 221 -0.60 -0.92 31.61
CA ALA A 221 0.18 -1.03 32.84
C ALA A 221 1.40 -0.09 32.74
N LEU A 222 1.54 0.80 33.74
CA LEU A 222 2.58 1.83 33.79
C LEU A 222 3.93 1.27 33.36
N GLY A 223 4.47 1.78 32.24
CA GLY A 223 5.86 1.56 31.81
C GLY A 223 6.11 0.56 30.68
N THR A 224 5.10 -0.02 30.04
CA THR A 224 5.35 -0.99 28.93
C THR A 224 5.32 -0.35 27.54
N PHE A 225 4.33 0.47 27.22
CA PHE A 225 4.27 1.24 25.97
C PHE A 225 3.28 2.41 26.10
N THR A 226 3.41 3.39 25.20
CA THR A 226 2.43 4.47 25.03
C THR A 226 1.66 4.23 23.74
N GLU A 227 0.34 4.06 23.85
CA GLU A 227 -0.53 3.90 22.68
C GLU A 227 -0.83 5.27 22.08
N ILE A 228 -0.45 5.47 20.82
CA ILE A 228 -0.77 6.68 20.05
C ILE A 228 -1.79 6.29 18.98
N PRO A 229 -3.04 6.79 19.04
CA PRO A 229 -4.07 6.44 18.07
C PRO A 229 -3.67 6.91 16.66
N ALA A 230 -3.85 6.04 15.65
CA ALA A 230 -3.57 6.40 14.27
C ALA A 230 -4.59 7.43 13.75
N SER A 231 -4.09 8.49 13.11
CA SER A 231 -4.95 9.47 12.42
C SER A 231 -5.61 8.88 11.18
N ASN A 232 -6.77 9.42 10.78
CA ASN A 232 -7.48 9.04 9.56
C ASN A 232 -6.56 9.11 8.32
N ILE A 233 -5.82 10.22 8.17
CA ILE A 233 -4.87 10.42 7.07
C ILE A 233 -3.81 9.31 7.02
N ARG A 234 -3.25 8.93 8.17
CA ARG A 234 -2.23 7.87 8.23
C ARG A 234 -2.81 6.51 7.88
N ARG A 235 -4.07 6.23 8.27
CA ARG A 235 -4.78 5.00 7.86
C ARG A 235 -4.98 4.93 6.34
N VAL A 236 -5.41 6.02 5.72
CA VAL A 236 -5.61 6.07 4.25
C VAL A 236 -4.29 5.89 3.50
N ILE A 237 -3.22 6.57 3.93
CA ILE A 237 -1.88 6.42 3.35
C ILE A 237 -1.40 4.97 3.49
N ALA A 238 -1.56 4.36 4.68
CA ALA A 238 -1.18 2.97 4.90
C ALA A 238 -1.95 2.02 3.97
N LYS A 239 -3.28 2.18 3.84
CA LYS A 239 -4.09 1.38 2.91
C LYS A 239 -3.58 1.48 1.47
N ARG A 240 -3.32 2.70 0.98
CA ARG A 240 -2.79 2.93 -0.39
C ARG A 240 -1.39 2.36 -0.61
N LEU A 241 -0.49 2.52 0.36
CA LEU A 241 0.87 1.97 0.27
C LEU A 241 0.85 0.44 0.28
N THR A 242 0.00 -0.16 1.13
CA THR A 242 -0.19 -1.61 1.15
C THR A 242 -0.76 -2.10 -0.18
N GLU A 243 -1.82 -1.48 -0.68
CA GLU A 243 -2.42 -1.81 -1.98
C GLU A 243 -1.40 -1.74 -3.11
N SER A 244 -0.63 -0.65 -3.20
CA SER A 244 0.42 -0.50 -4.19
C SER A 244 1.45 -1.64 -4.11
N LYS A 245 1.92 -1.97 -2.89
CA LYS A 245 3.00 -2.95 -2.74
C LYS A 245 2.54 -4.39 -2.90
N THR A 246 1.28 -4.68 -2.68
CA THR A 246 0.72 -6.02 -2.87
C THR A 246 0.26 -6.27 -4.29
N THR A 247 -0.23 -5.24 -5.00
CA THR A 247 -0.81 -5.39 -6.34
C THR A 247 0.18 -5.10 -7.47
N ILE A 248 1.11 -4.17 -7.28
CA ILE A 248 2.07 -3.74 -8.31
C ILE A 248 3.39 -4.51 -8.15
N PRO A 249 3.79 -5.35 -9.13
CA PRO A 249 5.11 -5.95 -9.15
C PRO A 249 6.16 -4.87 -9.45
N HIS A 250 6.76 -4.31 -8.40
CA HIS A 250 7.76 -3.25 -8.54
C HIS A 250 9.08 -3.80 -9.08
N ALA A 251 9.51 -3.29 -10.23
CA ALA A 251 10.88 -3.37 -10.71
C ALA A 251 11.65 -2.09 -10.36
N TYR A 252 12.96 -2.20 -10.14
CA TYR A 252 13.80 -1.06 -9.78
C TYR A 252 15.01 -0.99 -10.69
N ALA A 253 15.22 0.18 -11.27
CA ALA A 253 16.41 0.49 -12.03
C ALA A 253 17.05 1.77 -11.46
N ALA A 254 18.37 1.81 -11.40
CA ALA A 254 19.12 2.96 -10.91
C ALA A 254 20.12 3.42 -11.95
N ALA A 255 20.25 4.72 -12.11
CA ALA A 255 21.25 5.35 -12.96
C ALA A 255 21.91 6.49 -12.21
N ASP A 256 23.16 6.74 -12.56
CA ASP A 256 23.89 7.89 -12.05
C ASP A 256 24.04 8.94 -13.15
N CYS A 257 23.72 10.17 -12.79
CA CYS A 257 23.75 11.33 -13.67
C CYS A 257 24.81 12.32 -13.20
N ASN A 258 25.59 12.86 -14.13
CA ASN A 258 26.41 14.04 -13.86
C ASN A 258 25.54 15.31 -13.90
N ILE A 259 25.56 16.12 -12.85
CA ILE A 259 24.76 17.36 -12.76
C ILE A 259 25.60 18.64 -12.86
N ASP A 260 26.88 18.56 -13.22
CA ASP A 260 27.76 19.73 -13.31
C ASP A 260 27.24 20.78 -14.29
N ALA A 261 26.75 20.35 -15.45
CA ALA A 261 26.17 21.23 -16.46
C ALA A 261 24.92 21.96 -15.92
N VAL A 262 24.04 21.24 -15.22
CA VAL A 262 22.85 21.81 -14.56
C VAL A 262 23.25 22.83 -13.50
N LEU A 263 24.26 22.52 -12.69
CA LEU A 263 24.75 23.43 -11.65
C LEU A 263 25.39 24.70 -12.25
N LYS A 264 26.13 24.57 -13.35
CA LYS A 264 26.67 25.72 -14.10
C LYS A 264 25.54 26.60 -14.66
N LEU A 265 24.55 25.98 -15.33
CA LEU A 265 23.41 26.71 -15.89
C LEU A 265 22.58 27.39 -14.79
N ARG A 266 22.34 26.71 -13.67
CA ARG A 266 21.67 27.29 -12.50
C ARG A 266 22.40 28.52 -11.96
N LYS A 267 23.74 28.50 -11.91
CA LYS A 267 24.53 29.67 -11.51
C LYS A 267 24.44 30.82 -12.50
N GLN A 268 24.32 30.54 -13.80
CA GLN A 268 24.10 31.56 -14.83
C GLN A 268 22.71 32.20 -14.70
N LEU A 269 21.66 31.38 -14.62
CA LEU A 269 20.28 31.86 -14.43
C LEU A 269 20.10 32.66 -13.13
N ALA A 270 20.84 32.30 -12.08
CA ALA A 270 20.82 33.06 -10.82
C ALA A 270 21.41 34.47 -10.97
N LYS A 271 22.30 34.73 -11.94
CA LYS A 271 22.80 36.09 -12.25
C LYS A 271 21.73 36.95 -12.92
N ASP A 272 20.83 36.31 -13.67
CA ASP A 272 19.69 36.96 -14.32
C ASP A 272 18.46 37.05 -13.39
N ASP A 273 18.66 36.93 -12.08
CA ASP A 273 17.66 36.91 -10.99
C ASP A 273 16.58 35.81 -11.10
N ILE A 274 16.86 34.76 -11.88
CA ILE A 274 15.98 33.61 -12.03
C ILE A 274 16.33 32.53 -10.99
N LYS A 275 15.54 32.47 -9.92
CA LYS A 275 15.72 31.52 -8.81
C LYS A 275 15.13 30.15 -9.13
N VAL A 276 15.96 29.27 -9.67
CA VAL A 276 15.62 27.86 -9.95
C VAL A 276 16.39 26.89 -9.05
N SER A 277 15.75 25.76 -8.74
CA SER A 277 16.31 24.64 -7.99
C SER A 277 16.73 23.51 -8.93
N VAL A 278 17.55 22.57 -8.45
CA VAL A 278 17.90 21.36 -9.22
C VAL A 278 16.65 20.50 -9.48
N ASN A 279 15.68 20.53 -8.56
CA ASN A 279 14.42 19.80 -8.69
C ASN A 279 13.62 20.25 -9.92
N ASP A 280 13.64 21.55 -10.25
CA ASP A 280 12.92 22.10 -11.41
C ASP A 280 13.49 21.59 -12.74
N PHE A 281 14.82 21.42 -12.81
CA PHE A 281 15.47 20.79 -13.96
C PHE A 281 15.13 19.31 -14.06
N ILE A 282 15.08 18.59 -12.93
CA ILE A 282 14.69 17.17 -12.91
C ILE A 282 13.25 17.03 -13.40
N ILE A 283 12.33 17.85 -12.89
CA ILE A 283 10.92 17.86 -13.33
C ILE A 283 10.81 18.10 -14.84
N LYS A 284 11.51 19.11 -15.37
CA LYS A 284 11.50 19.39 -16.81
C LYS A 284 12.14 18.24 -17.61
N ALA A 285 13.27 17.69 -17.16
CA ALA A 285 13.94 16.58 -17.83
C ALA A 285 13.07 15.33 -17.87
N THR A 286 12.43 14.97 -16.75
CA THR A 286 11.47 13.87 -16.69
C THR A 286 10.30 14.10 -17.64
N ALA A 287 9.76 15.32 -17.71
CA ALA A 287 8.65 15.62 -18.62
C ALA A 287 9.06 15.50 -20.11
N VAL A 288 10.25 15.98 -20.47
CA VAL A 288 10.78 15.85 -21.85
C VAL A 288 11.02 14.37 -22.19
N THR A 289 11.59 13.59 -21.26
CA THR A 289 11.78 12.15 -21.47
C THR A 289 10.45 11.41 -21.61
N LEU A 290 9.44 11.72 -20.79
CA LEU A 290 8.09 11.13 -20.92
C LEU A 290 7.42 11.48 -22.25
N LYS A 291 7.71 12.66 -22.82
CA LYS A 291 7.24 13.04 -24.16
C LYS A 291 7.95 12.26 -25.28
N GLN A 292 9.24 11.96 -25.10
CA GLN A 292 10.03 11.16 -26.04
C GLN A 292 9.69 9.66 -25.96
N MET A 293 9.31 9.19 -24.76
CA MET A 293 8.97 7.80 -24.46
C MET A 293 7.58 7.73 -23.82
N PRO A 294 6.51 7.88 -24.61
CA PRO A 294 5.16 7.95 -24.08
C PRO A 294 4.69 6.61 -23.49
N ASP A 295 5.36 5.50 -23.80
CA ASP A 295 5.06 4.16 -23.26
C ASP A 295 5.30 4.05 -21.74
N VAL A 296 6.08 4.98 -21.17
CA VAL A 296 6.29 5.09 -19.71
C VAL A 296 5.20 5.95 -19.05
N ASN A 297 4.56 6.86 -19.81
CA ASN A 297 3.52 7.76 -19.30
C ASN A 297 2.14 7.09 -19.33
N VAL A 298 1.98 6.08 -18.49
CA VAL A 298 0.85 5.14 -18.52
C VAL A 298 0.27 4.91 -17.12
N THR A 299 -1.01 4.57 -17.09
CA THR A 299 -1.74 4.18 -15.87
C THR A 299 -2.32 2.78 -16.04
N TRP A 300 -2.44 2.07 -14.91
CA TRP A 300 -3.02 0.73 -14.88
C TRP A 300 -4.27 0.74 -14.00
N ASP A 301 -5.42 0.42 -14.61
CA ASP A 301 -6.74 0.45 -13.95
C ASP A 301 -7.34 -0.94 -13.70
N GLY A 302 -6.55 -2.01 -13.88
CA GLY A 302 -6.99 -3.39 -13.70
C GLY A 302 -7.55 -4.05 -14.97
N GLU A 303 -8.10 -3.28 -15.92
CA GLU A 303 -8.57 -3.80 -17.21
C GLU A 303 -7.52 -3.66 -18.30
N GLY A 304 -6.67 -2.61 -18.25
CA GLY A 304 -5.57 -2.47 -19.18
C GLY A 304 -4.66 -1.27 -18.93
N CYS A 305 -3.67 -1.13 -19.80
CA CYS A 305 -2.78 0.01 -19.82
C CYS A 305 -3.46 1.19 -20.53
N ARG A 306 -3.54 2.35 -19.87
CA ARG A 306 -4.01 3.61 -20.45
C ARG A 306 -2.87 4.59 -20.56
N GLN A 307 -2.49 4.89 -21.80
CA GLN A 307 -1.48 5.90 -22.10
C GLN A 307 -2.06 7.31 -21.98
N LEU A 308 -1.32 8.19 -21.32
CA LEU A 308 -1.71 9.58 -21.07
C LEU A 308 -0.99 10.52 -22.04
N GLN A 309 -1.74 11.44 -22.64
CA GLN A 309 -1.18 12.47 -23.53
C GLN A 309 -0.65 13.68 -22.74
N SER A 310 -1.31 14.04 -21.63
CA SER A 310 -0.82 15.06 -20.70
C SER A 310 0.26 14.47 -19.80
N ILE A 311 1.25 15.31 -19.47
CA ILE A 311 2.34 14.95 -18.58
C ILE A 311 2.21 15.79 -17.32
N ASP A 312 1.60 15.17 -16.32
CA ASP A 312 1.26 15.78 -15.03
C ASP A 312 2.15 15.16 -13.95
N ILE A 313 3.05 15.95 -13.38
CA ILE A 313 4.06 15.44 -12.45
C ILE A 313 3.66 15.76 -11.01
N SER A 314 3.47 14.72 -10.21
CA SER A 314 3.25 14.78 -8.77
C SER A 314 4.58 14.88 -8.02
N ILE A 315 4.74 15.89 -7.16
CA ILE A 315 5.97 16.13 -6.40
C ILE A 315 5.71 15.80 -4.94
N ALA A 316 6.48 14.88 -4.37
CA ALA A 316 6.35 14.53 -2.97
C ALA A 316 6.88 15.65 -2.05
N VAL A 317 6.00 16.22 -1.22
CA VAL A 317 6.33 17.27 -0.25
C VAL A 317 6.06 16.75 1.16
N ALA A 318 7.09 16.77 2.00
CA ALA A 318 6.96 16.47 3.42
C ALA A 318 6.32 17.64 4.18
N THR A 319 5.31 17.34 5.00
CA THR A 319 4.62 18.28 5.89
C THR A 319 4.54 17.68 7.30
N ASP A 320 4.24 18.49 8.31
CA ASP A 320 4.09 18.02 9.69
C ASP A 320 2.94 16.99 9.85
N ARG A 321 1.96 17.04 8.95
CA ARG A 321 0.82 16.10 8.92
C ARG A 321 1.12 14.80 8.15
N GLY A 322 2.24 14.75 7.44
CA GLY A 322 2.65 13.60 6.62
C GLY A 322 3.10 13.99 5.21
N LEU A 323 3.08 13.01 4.31
CA LEU A 323 3.46 13.18 2.92
C LEU A 323 2.24 13.60 2.09
N ILE A 324 2.38 14.66 1.30
CA ILE A 324 1.38 15.08 0.30
C ILE A 324 2.06 15.28 -1.05
N THR A 325 1.33 15.03 -2.12
CA THR A 325 1.85 15.03 -3.49
C THR A 325 1.10 16.04 -4.37
N PRO A 326 1.41 17.35 -4.30
CA PRO A 326 0.93 18.32 -5.26
C PRO A 326 1.29 17.95 -6.71
N ILE A 327 0.42 18.29 -7.66
CA ILE A 327 0.54 17.98 -9.08
C ILE A 327 0.81 19.25 -9.87
N ILE A 328 1.87 19.25 -10.69
CA ILE A 328 2.10 20.27 -11.71
C ILE A 328 1.54 19.74 -13.02
N LYS A 329 0.50 20.40 -13.53
CA LYS A 329 -0.15 20.04 -14.80
C LYS A 329 0.67 20.44 -16.02
N ASP A 330 0.65 19.64 -17.08
CA ASP A 330 1.24 19.91 -18.40
C ASP A 330 2.69 20.43 -18.35
N VAL A 331 3.55 19.72 -17.63
CA VAL A 331 4.95 20.13 -17.40
C VAL A 331 5.75 20.23 -18.70
N ALA A 332 5.45 19.37 -19.68
CA ALA A 332 6.18 19.34 -20.95
C ALA A 332 6.09 20.66 -21.72
N ALA A 333 4.95 21.36 -21.65
CA ALA A 333 4.73 22.64 -22.33
C ALA A 333 5.32 23.84 -21.56
N LYS A 334 5.50 23.73 -20.24
CA LYS A 334 5.91 24.85 -19.38
C LYS A 334 7.41 25.12 -19.40
N GLY A 335 7.78 26.38 -19.23
CA GLY A 335 9.17 26.79 -19.02
C GLY A 335 9.68 26.42 -17.62
N ILE A 336 11.00 26.29 -17.44
CA ILE A 336 11.60 25.95 -16.13
C ILE A 336 11.24 26.98 -15.05
N GLN A 337 11.13 28.26 -15.42
CA GLN A 337 10.72 29.34 -14.51
C GLN A 337 9.29 29.16 -14.00
N GLU A 338 8.35 28.82 -14.90
CA GLU A 338 6.95 28.58 -14.56
C GLU A 338 6.80 27.33 -13.70
N ILE A 339 7.58 26.29 -13.98
CA ILE A 339 7.67 25.08 -13.16
C ILE A 339 8.14 25.44 -11.75
N ALA A 340 9.22 26.21 -11.62
CA ALA A 340 9.75 26.63 -10.32
C ALA A 340 8.74 27.48 -9.53
N ALA A 341 8.04 28.41 -10.18
CA ALA A 341 7.00 29.22 -9.57
C ALA A 341 5.82 28.36 -9.10
N SER A 342 5.35 27.43 -9.95
CA SER A 342 4.25 26.50 -9.65
C SER A 342 4.61 25.55 -8.50
N ALA A 343 5.80 24.94 -8.55
CA ALA A 343 6.30 24.04 -7.51
C ALA A 343 6.38 24.76 -6.15
N LYS A 344 6.89 25.99 -6.12
CA LYS A 344 7.00 26.77 -4.90
C LYS A 344 5.63 27.17 -4.34
N ALA A 345 4.69 27.57 -5.21
CA ALA A 345 3.33 27.92 -4.81
C ALA A 345 2.59 26.71 -4.21
N LEU A 346 2.63 25.57 -4.89
CA LEU A 346 2.00 24.33 -4.42
C LEU A 346 2.66 23.78 -3.16
N ALA A 347 3.99 23.81 -3.06
CA ALA A 347 4.70 23.40 -1.84
C ALA A 347 4.35 24.29 -0.63
N LYS A 348 4.13 25.60 -0.85
CA LYS A 348 3.66 26.50 0.21
C LYS A 348 2.22 26.16 0.61
N LYS A 349 1.30 26.04 -0.34
CA LYS A 349 -0.09 25.60 -0.06
C LYS A 349 -0.13 24.27 0.69
N ALA A 350 0.79 23.34 0.39
CA ALA A 350 0.87 22.02 1.01
C ALA A 350 1.24 22.10 2.48
N ARG A 351 2.26 22.89 2.80
CA ARG A 351 2.65 23.14 4.20
C ARG A 351 1.57 23.90 4.96
N ASP A 352 0.89 24.83 4.29
CA ASP A 352 -0.21 25.61 4.88
C ASP A 352 -1.52 24.79 5.02
N GLY A 353 -1.59 23.59 4.44
CA GLY A 353 -2.78 22.72 4.48
C GLY A 353 -3.95 23.23 3.65
N LYS A 354 -3.69 24.03 2.60
CA LYS A 354 -4.71 24.69 1.75
C LYS A 354 -4.78 24.14 0.33
N LEU A 355 -4.32 22.92 0.10
CA LEU A 355 -4.44 22.29 -1.22
C LEU A 355 -5.87 21.86 -1.50
N LEU A 356 -6.31 22.09 -2.73
CA LEU A 356 -7.56 21.54 -3.24
C LEU A 356 -7.37 20.06 -3.61
N PRO A 357 -8.42 19.22 -3.49
CA PRO A 357 -8.36 17.80 -3.88
C PRO A 357 -7.81 17.56 -5.30
N GLU A 358 -8.20 18.40 -6.25
CA GLU A 358 -7.73 18.36 -7.64
C GLU A 358 -6.23 18.67 -7.82
N GLU A 359 -5.60 19.29 -6.83
CA GLU A 359 -4.18 19.64 -6.86
C GLU A 359 -3.29 18.48 -6.36
N TYR A 360 -3.83 17.43 -5.75
CA TYR A 360 -3.06 16.27 -5.28
C TYR A 360 -3.64 14.90 -5.63
N GLN A 361 -4.80 14.84 -6.30
CA GLN A 361 -5.40 13.62 -6.80
C GLN A 361 -5.14 13.47 -8.30
N GLY A 362 -4.55 12.34 -8.70
CA GLY A 362 -4.19 12.04 -10.08
C GLY A 362 -2.69 12.23 -10.35
N GLY A 363 -2.37 12.86 -11.47
CA GLY A 363 -1.01 12.94 -11.99
C GLY A 363 -0.63 11.68 -12.76
N SER A 364 0.21 11.85 -13.78
CA SER A 364 0.68 10.76 -14.63
C SER A 364 1.96 10.12 -14.11
N PHE A 365 2.80 10.89 -13.39
CA PHE A 365 4.09 10.45 -12.91
C PHE A 365 4.41 11.08 -11.54
N SER A 366 5.16 10.38 -10.67
CA SER A 366 5.59 10.92 -9.38
C SER A 366 7.11 11.11 -9.28
N ILE A 367 7.53 12.17 -8.60
CA ILE A 367 8.94 12.41 -8.24
C ILE A 367 9.05 12.63 -6.73
N SER A 368 9.98 11.93 -6.10
CA SER A 368 10.33 12.09 -4.70
C SER A 368 11.82 12.39 -4.55
N ASN A 369 12.16 13.42 -3.78
CA ASN A 369 13.52 13.87 -3.62
C ASN A 369 13.88 13.92 -2.13
N LEU A 370 14.87 13.10 -1.74
CA LEU A 370 15.40 13.07 -0.37
C LEU A 370 16.86 13.55 -0.30
N GLY A 371 17.37 14.17 -1.37
CA GLY A 371 18.74 14.69 -1.41
C GLY A 371 19.03 15.75 -0.34
N MET A 372 18.00 16.48 0.11
CA MET A 372 18.12 17.44 1.21
C MET A 372 18.38 16.79 2.58
N PHE A 373 18.04 15.50 2.75
CA PHE A 373 18.25 14.74 3.98
C PHE A 373 19.57 13.95 3.99
N GLY A 374 20.41 14.11 2.96
CA GLY A 374 21.70 13.42 2.89
C GLY A 374 21.66 11.99 2.36
N ILE A 375 20.50 11.51 1.91
CA ILE A 375 20.32 10.15 1.39
C ILE A 375 21.00 10.00 0.03
N SER A 376 21.88 9.02 -0.14
CA SER A 376 22.61 8.78 -1.40
C SER A 376 21.73 8.22 -2.51
N GLY A 377 20.81 7.31 -2.17
CA GLY A 377 19.83 6.72 -3.05
C GLY A 377 18.76 6.00 -2.22
N PHE A 378 17.53 5.95 -2.73
CA PHE A 378 16.43 5.24 -2.09
C PHE A 378 15.45 4.74 -3.15
N THR A 379 14.58 3.80 -2.76
CA THR A 379 13.48 3.31 -3.59
C THR A 379 12.17 3.86 -3.04
N ALA A 380 11.34 4.40 -3.92
CA ALA A 380 10.01 4.88 -3.56
C ALA A 380 8.94 3.86 -3.95
N VAL A 381 7.80 3.90 -3.26
CA VAL A 381 6.62 3.09 -3.59
C VAL A 381 5.77 3.89 -4.58
N ILE A 382 5.31 3.22 -5.63
CA ILE A 382 4.46 3.84 -6.66
C ILE A 382 3.12 4.26 -6.05
N ASN A 383 2.58 5.40 -6.46
CA ASN A 383 1.24 5.85 -6.05
C ASN A 383 0.22 5.40 -7.12
N PRO A 384 -0.65 4.42 -6.85
CA PRO A 384 -1.67 4.00 -7.80
C PRO A 384 -2.61 5.19 -8.14
N PRO A 385 -3.07 5.34 -9.40
CA PRO A 385 -2.96 4.38 -10.53
C PRO A 385 -1.73 4.58 -11.44
N GLN A 386 -0.73 5.34 -11.01
CA GLN A 386 0.48 5.60 -11.82
C GLN A 386 1.32 4.34 -11.98
N ALA A 387 2.08 4.24 -13.07
CA ALA A 387 2.97 3.11 -13.33
C ALA A 387 4.40 3.30 -12.80
N CYS A 388 4.85 4.53 -12.53
CA CYS A 388 6.24 4.83 -12.23
C CYS A 388 6.41 5.93 -11.17
N ILE A 389 7.50 5.84 -10.40
CA ILE A 389 7.96 6.91 -9.51
C ILE A 389 9.48 7.04 -9.58
N LEU A 390 9.97 8.28 -9.67
CA LEU A 390 11.40 8.59 -9.66
C LEU A 390 11.84 9.05 -8.27
N ALA A 391 12.83 8.37 -7.71
CA ALA A 391 13.49 8.73 -6.46
C ALA A 391 14.84 9.38 -6.73
N VAL A 392 15.06 10.58 -6.20
CA VAL A 392 16.27 11.38 -6.40
C VAL A 392 17.09 11.44 -5.12
N GLY A 393 18.31 10.94 -5.17
CA GLY A 393 19.29 11.01 -4.09
C GLY A 393 20.01 12.35 -4.00
N ARG A 394 20.95 12.44 -3.06
CA ARG A 394 21.83 13.58 -2.86
C ARG A 394 22.88 13.66 -3.97
N ALA A 395 23.17 14.88 -4.40
CA ALA A 395 24.36 15.19 -5.18
C ALA A 395 25.64 15.04 -4.34
N ARG A 396 26.58 14.23 -4.81
CA ARG A 396 27.86 13.97 -4.15
C ARG A 396 29.03 14.26 -5.09
N PRO A 397 30.11 14.87 -4.59
CA PRO A 397 31.35 14.97 -5.36
C PRO A 397 31.99 13.59 -5.50
N GLU A 398 32.29 13.20 -6.73
CA GLU A 398 33.08 12.01 -7.05
C GLU A 398 34.25 12.41 -7.95
N LEU A 399 35.40 11.77 -7.74
CA LEU A 399 36.56 11.91 -8.62
C LEU A 399 36.42 10.90 -9.75
N ARG A 400 36.58 11.36 -10.98
CA ARG A 400 36.62 10.52 -12.18
C ARG A 400 37.89 10.80 -12.94
N ILE A 401 38.45 9.75 -13.53
CA ILE A 401 39.54 9.88 -14.49
C ILE A 401 38.90 10.31 -15.82
N VAL A 402 39.34 11.44 -16.34
CA VAL A 402 38.95 12.00 -17.63
C VAL A 402 40.23 12.11 -18.47
N GLU A 403 40.18 11.62 -19.69
CA GLU A 403 41.26 11.80 -20.66
C GLU A 403 41.19 13.24 -21.20
N ASP A 404 42.31 13.96 -21.15
CA ASP A 404 42.42 15.26 -21.80
C ASP A 404 42.54 15.13 -23.34
N GLU A 405 42.53 16.27 -24.05
CA GLU A 405 42.69 16.30 -25.51
C GLU A 405 44.06 15.75 -25.99
N GLU A 406 45.02 15.61 -25.07
CA GLU A 406 46.37 15.09 -25.30
C GLU A 406 46.49 13.59 -24.91
N GLY A 407 45.41 12.96 -24.43
CA GLY A 407 45.35 11.56 -24.05
C GLY A 407 45.92 11.25 -22.66
N ASN A 408 46.18 12.26 -21.82
CA ASN A 408 46.62 12.05 -20.44
C ASN A 408 45.42 11.88 -19.51
N GLU A 409 45.55 10.94 -18.58
CA GLU A 409 44.56 10.70 -17.53
C GLU A 409 44.62 11.79 -16.46
N LYS A 410 43.56 12.60 -16.36
CA LYS A 410 43.41 13.62 -15.33
C LYS A 410 42.29 13.28 -14.37
N LEU A 411 42.53 13.45 -13.07
CA LEU A 411 41.51 13.33 -12.05
C LEU A 411 40.68 14.62 -12.02
N GLU A 412 39.41 14.53 -12.41
CA GLU A 412 38.44 15.62 -12.33
C GLU A 412 37.34 15.32 -11.32
N GLN A 413 36.91 16.36 -10.60
CA GLN A 413 35.83 16.27 -9.62
C GLN A 413 34.50 16.61 -10.29
N HIS A 414 33.55 15.67 -10.25
CA HIS A 414 32.21 15.83 -10.79
C HIS A 414 31.15 15.71 -9.71
N GLN A 415 30.03 16.41 -9.86
CA GLN A 415 28.85 16.22 -9.02
C GLN A 415 27.96 15.12 -9.60
N ARG A 416 27.89 13.99 -8.91
CA ARG A 416 27.07 12.84 -9.29
C ARG A 416 25.81 12.76 -8.45
N MET A 417 24.70 12.44 -9.10
CA MET A 417 23.41 12.24 -8.46
C MET A 417 22.85 10.88 -8.89
N THR A 418 22.53 10.03 -7.92
CA THR A 418 21.87 8.75 -8.17
C THR A 418 20.37 8.96 -8.27
N VAL A 419 19.77 8.48 -9.36
CA VAL A 419 18.32 8.44 -9.57
C VAL A 419 17.85 7.00 -9.67
N THR A 420 16.76 6.68 -8.97
CA THR A 420 16.19 5.33 -8.95
C THR A 420 14.76 5.39 -9.45
N LEU A 421 14.46 4.65 -10.50
CA LEU A 421 13.11 4.49 -11.03
C LEU A 421 12.50 3.22 -10.44
N SER A 422 11.36 3.36 -9.76
CA SER A 422 10.47 2.23 -9.48
C SER A 422 9.40 2.19 -10.55
N SER A 423 9.22 1.04 -11.19
CA SER A 423 8.28 0.84 -12.29
C SER A 423 7.37 -0.37 -12.07
N ASP A 424 6.16 -0.32 -12.64
CA ASP A 424 5.23 -1.43 -12.68
C ASP A 424 5.65 -2.41 -13.78
N GLY A 425 6.18 -3.57 -13.38
CA GLY A 425 6.68 -4.60 -14.30
C GLY A 425 5.63 -5.23 -15.21
N ARG A 426 4.34 -4.93 -15.02
CA ARG A 426 3.27 -5.33 -15.97
C ARG A 426 3.25 -4.46 -17.22
N VAL A 427 3.73 -3.22 -17.12
CA VAL A 427 3.60 -2.22 -18.18
C VAL A 427 4.95 -1.74 -18.70
N VAL A 428 5.89 -1.54 -17.79
CA VAL A 428 7.25 -1.08 -18.11
C VAL A 428 8.19 -2.23 -17.82
N ASP A 429 8.78 -2.80 -18.88
CA ASP A 429 9.81 -3.81 -18.76
C ASP A 429 11.19 -3.20 -18.44
N ASP A 430 12.15 -4.05 -18.10
CA ASP A 430 13.50 -3.61 -17.72
C ASP A 430 14.22 -2.89 -18.87
N GLU A 431 13.93 -3.25 -20.12
CA GLU A 431 14.51 -2.61 -21.31
C GLU A 431 13.99 -1.17 -21.47
N LEU A 432 12.67 -0.98 -21.38
CA LEU A 432 12.03 0.33 -21.47
C LEU A 432 12.44 1.21 -20.29
N ALA A 433 12.50 0.66 -19.07
CA ALA A 433 13.00 1.37 -17.90
C ALA A 433 14.47 1.82 -18.07
N SER A 434 15.31 0.95 -18.63
CA SER A 434 16.73 1.27 -18.89
C SER A 434 16.88 2.37 -19.94
N LYS A 435 16.14 2.28 -21.06
CA LYS A 435 16.11 3.31 -22.11
C LYS A 435 15.58 4.65 -21.58
N PHE A 436 14.57 4.61 -20.71
CA PHE A 436 14.05 5.81 -20.06
C PHE A 436 15.11 6.48 -19.18
N LEU A 437 15.83 5.70 -18.36
CA LEU A 437 16.89 6.24 -17.52
C LEU A 437 18.09 6.75 -18.33
N GLU A 438 18.46 6.09 -19.43
CA GLU A 438 19.50 6.55 -20.35
C GLU A 438 19.12 7.89 -20.99
N THR A 439 17.88 8.00 -21.47
CA THR A 439 17.35 9.22 -22.09
C THR A 439 17.24 10.35 -21.06
N LEU A 440 16.74 10.05 -19.86
CA LEU A 440 16.69 10.99 -18.74
C LEU A 440 18.09 11.48 -18.36
N LYS A 441 19.06 10.57 -18.26
CA LYS A 441 20.46 10.90 -17.99
C LYS A 441 21.01 11.84 -19.06
N ALA A 442 20.79 11.53 -20.34
CA ALA A 442 21.24 12.37 -21.45
C ALA A 442 20.61 13.78 -21.42
N ASN A 443 19.34 13.88 -21.01
CA ASN A 443 18.62 15.15 -20.86
C ASN A 443 19.11 15.97 -19.64
N ILE A 444 19.47 15.33 -18.53
CA ILE A 444 20.04 15.98 -17.35
C ILE A 444 21.47 16.43 -17.61
N GLU A 445 22.30 15.57 -18.22
CA GLU A 445 23.71 15.87 -18.50
C GLU A 445 23.87 16.97 -19.57
N ASN A 446 22.87 17.13 -20.45
CA ASN A 446 22.84 18.17 -21.48
C ASN A 446 21.60 19.08 -21.34
N PRO A 447 21.64 20.10 -20.45
CA PRO A 447 20.50 20.97 -20.17
C PRO A 447 19.94 21.70 -21.40
N ILE A 448 20.72 21.88 -22.46
CA ILE A 448 20.29 22.49 -23.73
C ILE A 448 19.16 21.68 -24.38
N ARG A 449 19.18 20.34 -24.20
CA ARG A 449 18.13 19.45 -24.71
C ARG A 449 16.77 19.66 -24.05
N LEU A 450 16.73 20.33 -22.88
CA LEU A 450 15.50 20.63 -22.15
C LEU A 450 14.71 21.80 -22.76
N ALA A 451 15.32 22.56 -23.67
CA ALA A 451 14.69 23.67 -24.38
C ALA A 451 14.01 23.25 -25.70
N LEU A 452 14.27 22.01 -26.15
CA LEU A 452 13.62 21.36 -27.30
C LEU A 452 12.36 20.62 -26.83
#